data_AF-A0A9E3WBS6-F1
#
_entry.id   AF-A0A9E3WBS6-F1
#
_cell.length_a   1.000
_cell.length_b   1.000
_cell.length_c   1.000
_cell.angle_alpha   90.00
_cell.angle_beta   90.00
_cell.angle_gamma   90.00
#
_symmetry.space_group_name_H-M   'P 1'
#
loop_
_entity.id
_entity.type
_entity.pdbx_description
1 polymer ?
#
loop_
_entity_poly.entity_id
_entity_poly.type
_entity_poly.pdbx_seq_one_letter_code
_entity_poly.pdbx_strand_id
1 'polypeptide(L)'
;MSIGSLRRLLAAPVFADEEQTRMAGLLHMILLSCLLGAAFFLFILLISPAYFSITQFMLGTAALILVVGGLVVLRRGHVRPISLTLVICLWVIITLASAPDAGVRDPAFNGYIIVILIGSLLLGIRAGIVLFVLSTAMGAAMLLLETQGLLPGSVHDYSSREIWIIQSIYFFCWPAALSQRRPQHSGGAATRSAERSGVDSRQPGLPRPQRLKPDPDSG
;
A
#
# COMPACT_ATOMS: atom_id res chain seq x y z
N MET A 1 -26.72 5.07 -8.49
CA MET A 1 -25.61 4.24 -7.98
C MET A 1 -26.00 3.74 -6.58
N SER A 2 -26.30 2.45 -6.40
CA SER A 2 -26.80 1.91 -5.11
C SER A 2 -25.69 1.85 -4.05
N ILE A 3 -26.00 2.25 -2.82
CA ILE A 3 -25.15 2.22 -1.62
C ILE A 3 -24.46 0.85 -1.40
N GLY A 4 -25.07 -0.25 -1.85
CA GLY A 4 -24.46 -1.59 -1.79
C GLY A 4 -23.25 -1.78 -2.70
N SER A 5 -23.20 -1.09 -3.84
CA SER A 5 -22.06 -1.13 -4.77
C SER A 5 -20.86 -0.36 -4.22
N LEU A 6 -21.12 0.75 -3.51
CA LEU A 6 -20.10 1.56 -2.85
C LEU A 6 -19.47 0.77 -1.70
N ARG A 7 -20.29 0.07 -0.90
CA ARG A 7 -19.81 -0.79 0.20
C ARG A 7 -18.97 -1.96 -0.29
N ARG A 8 -19.30 -2.51 -1.47
CA ARG A 8 -18.51 -3.58 -2.11
C ARG A 8 -17.19 -3.04 -2.68
N LEU A 9 -17.16 -1.79 -3.17
CA LEU A 9 -15.93 -1.09 -3.63
C LEU A 9 -14.94 -0.83 -2.50
N LEU A 10 -15.41 -0.70 -1.27
CA LEU A 10 -14.60 -0.52 -0.06
C LEU A 10 -14.19 -1.84 0.64
N ALA A 11 -14.70 -2.99 0.17
CA ALA A 11 -14.38 -4.28 0.79
C ALA A 11 -13.12 -4.88 0.16
N ALA A 12 -12.10 -5.13 1.00
CA ALA A 12 -10.87 -5.79 0.58
C ALA A 12 -11.17 -7.20 0.00
N PRO A 13 -10.63 -7.55 -1.17
CA PRO A 13 -10.86 -8.85 -1.78
C PRO A 13 -10.13 -9.96 -1.00
N VAL A 14 -10.87 -11.01 -0.65
CA VAL A 14 -10.33 -12.22 0.01
C VAL A 14 -10.09 -13.28 -1.07
N PHE A 15 -8.87 -13.80 -1.16
CA PHE A 15 -8.47 -14.87 -2.08
C PHE A 15 -8.25 -16.18 -1.30
N ALA A 16 -8.18 -17.31 -2.02
CA ALA A 16 -7.96 -18.64 -1.42
C ALA A 16 -6.54 -18.83 -0.86
N ASP A 17 -5.58 -18.05 -1.36
CA ASP A 17 -4.19 -18.02 -0.88
C ASP A 17 -4.03 -16.85 0.12
N GLU A 18 -3.56 -17.14 1.33
CA GLU A 18 -3.35 -16.15 2.39
C GLU A 18 -2.32 -15.09 1.99
N GLU A 19 -1.27 -15.47 1.24
CA GLU A 19 -0.23 -14.53 0.79
C GLU A 19 -0.80 -13.58 -0.28
N GLN A 20 -1.56 -14.12 -1.23
CA GLN A 20 -2.24 -13.33 -2.26
C GLN A 20 -3.32 -12.41 -1.67
N THR A 21 -4.05 -12.88 -0.66
CA THR A 21 -5.03 -12.09 0.10
C THR A 21 -4.37 -10.94 0.83
N ARG A 22 -3.22 -11.19 1.48
CA ARG A 22 -2.46 -10.16 2.18
C ARG A 22 -1.94 -9.09 1.21
N MET A 23 -1.33 -9.49 0.10
CA MET A 23 -0.85 -8.55 -0.92
C MET A 23 -2.01 -7.76 -1.55
N ALA A 24 -3.14 -8.40 -1.83
CA ALA A 24 -4.30 -7.71 -2.38
C ALA A 24 -4.92 -6.73 -1.39
N GLY A 25 -4.95 -7.05 -0.10
CA GLY A 25 -5.39 -6.12 0.94
C GLY A 25 -4.48 -4.89 1.04
N LEU A 26 -3.15 -5.08 0.99
CA LEU A 26 -2.19 -3.98 0.95
C LEU A 26 -2.37 -3.12 -0.29
N LEU A 27 -2.45 -3.73 -1.48
CA LEU A 27 -2.66 -3.03 -2.74
C LEU A 27 -3.98 -2.26 -2.75
N HIS A 28 -5.06 -2.84 -2.19
CA HIS A 28 -6.35 -2.18 -2.06
C HIS A 28 -6.27 -0.92 -1.18
N MET A 29 -5.60 -1.02 -0.03
CA MET A 29 -5.40 0.13 0.87
C MET A 29 -4.55 1.22 0.22
N ILE A 30 -3.48 0.83 -0.48
CA ILE A 30 -2.63 1.77 -1.23
C ILE A 30 -3.45 2.48 -2.32
N LEU A 31 -4.24 1.73 -3.10
CA LEU A 31 -5.10 2.31 -4.13
C LEU A 31 -6.14 3.26 -3.53
N LEU A 32 -6.75 2.93 -2.38
CA LEU A 32 -7.67 3.85 -1.69
C LEU A 32 -6.97 5.12 -1.20
N SER A 33 -5.77 5.01 -0.63
CA SER A 33 -4.95 6.17 -0.25
C SER A 33 -4.61 7.04 -1.46
N CYS A 34 -4.19 6.44 -2.58
CA CYS A 34 -3.92 7.17 -3.83
C CYS A 34 -5.19 7.81 -4.40
N LEU A 35 -6.34 7.14 -4.30
CA LEU A 35 -7.62 7.66 -4.77
C LEU A 35 -8.00 8.93 -4.01
N LEU A 36 -7.87 8.90 -2.68
CA LEU A 36 -8.18 10.04 -1.83
C LEU A 36 -7.21 11.20 -2.09
N GLY A 37 -5.92 10.91 -2.22
CA GLY A 37 -4.91 11.91 -2.56
C GLY A 37 -5.13 12.55 -3.92
N ALA A 38 -5.43 11.76 -4.96
CA ALA A 38 -5.71 12.26 -6.31
C ALA A 38 -7.00 13.09 -6.36
N ALA A 39 -8.06 12.66 -5.67
CA ALA A 39 -9.30 13.43 -5.57
C ALA A 39 -9.10 14.75 -4.84
N PHE A 40 -8.32 14.76 -3.74
CA PHE A 40 -7.98 15.97 -3.01
C PHE A 40 -7.13 16.93 -3.85
N PHE A 41 -6.16 16.41 -4.61
CA PHE A 41 -5.37 17.20 -5.54
C PHE A 41 -6.23 17.88 -6.62
N LEU A 42 -7.11 17.12 -7.27
CA LEU A 42 -8.03 17.66 -8.28
C LEU A 42 -9.00 18.70 -7.68
N PHE A 43 -9.43 18.51 -6.44
CA PHE A 43 -10.27 19.47 -5.73
C PHE A 43 -9.53 20.79 -5.47
N ILE A 44 -8.26 20.74 -5.06
CA ILE A 44 -7.41 21.94 -4.89
C ILE A 44 -7.26 22.68 -6.23
N LEU A 45 -6.97 21.93 -7.30
CA LEU A 45 -6.78 22.48 -8.64
C LEU A 45 -8.02 23.23 -9.16
N LEU A 46 -9.22 22.81 -8.74
CA LEU A 46 -10.48 23.43 -9.11
C LEU A 46 -10.77 24.73 -8.34
N ILE A 47 -10.31 24.83 -7.09
CA ILE A 47 -10.57 25.98 -6.22
C ILE A 47 -9.49 27.05 -6.35
N SER A 48 -8.26 26.66 -6.68
CA SER A 48 -7.14 27.57 -6.77
C SER A 48 -6.66 27.73 -8.22
N PRO A 49 -7.17 28.74 -8.96
CA PRO A 49 -6.81 28.96 -10.36
C PRO A 49 -5.32 29.29 -10.56
N ALA A 50 -4.61 29.69 -9.50
CA ALA A 50 -3.17 29.90 -9.52
C ALA A 50 -2.36 28.63 -9.86
N TYR A 51 -2.95 27.44 -9.66
CA TYR A 51 -2.32 26.16 -9.98
C TYR A 51 -2.85 25.53 -11.27
N PHE A 52 -3.90 26.12 -11.85
CA PHE A 52 -4.59 25.48 -12.94
C PHE A 52 -3.71 25.50 -14.20
N SER A 53 -3.00 24.39 -14.41
CA SER A 53 -2.38 24.05 -15.67
C SER A 53 -3.12 22.88 -16.29
N ILE A 54 -3.40 22.98 -17.60
CA ILE A 54 -4.05 21.90 -18.35
C ILE A 54 -3.26 20.59 -18.22
N THR A 55 -1.92 20.68 -18.13
CA THR A 55 -1.03 19.53 -17.93
C THR A 55 -1.26 18.88 -16.57
N GLN A 56 -1.31 19.67 -15.49
CA GLN A 56 -1.55 19.15 -14.14
C GLN A 56 -2.96 18.55 -14.00
N PHE A 57 -3.97 19.16 -14.64
CA PHE A 57 -5.32 18.62 -14.67
C PHE A 57 -5.39 17.27 -15.41
N MET A 58 -4.72 17.17 -16.58
CA MET A 58 -4.62 15.93 -17.34
C MET A 58 -3.90 14.84 -16.55
N LEU A 59 -2.76 15.15 -15.90
CA LEU A 59 -2.00 14.20 -15.09
C LEU A 59 -2.80 13.74 -13.86
N GLY A 60 -3.45 14.66 -13.14
CA GLY A 60 -4.31 14.33 -12.00
C GLY A 60 -5.49 13.44 -12.40
N THR A 61 -6.12 13.73 -13.55
CA THR A 61 -7.22 12.91 -14.09
C THR A 61 -6.72 11.53 -14.54
N ALA A 62 -5.56 11.46 -15.18
CA ALA A 62 -4.92 10.20 -15.57
C ALA A 62 -4.58 9.33 -14.34
N ALA A 63 -4.05 9.95 -13.27
CA ALA A 63 -3.82 9.27 -12.00
C ALA A 63 -5.11 8.71 -11.41
N LEU A 64 -6.20 9.49 -11.44
CA LEU A 64 -7.50 9.05 -10.95
C LEU A 64 -8.03 7.84 -11.74
N ILE A 65 -7.96 7.89 -13.07
CA ILE A 65 -8.39 6.79 -13.95
C ILE A 65 -7.55 5.53 -13.68
N LEU A 66 -6.23 5.68 -13.54
CA LEU A 66 -5.32 4.59 -13.22
C LEU A 66 -5.70 3.90 -11.92
N VAL A 67 -5.95 4.67 -10.86
CA VAL A 67 -6.30 4.14 -9.53
C VAL A 67 -7.65 3.44 -9.56
N VAL A 68 -8.66 4.06 -10.19
CA VAL A 68 -10.01 3.46 -10.32
C VAL A 68 -9.95 2.19 -11.16
N GLY A 69 -9.24 2.21 -12.30
CA GLY A 69 -9.01 1.04 -13.13
C GLY A 69 -8.30 -0.08 -12.35
N GLY A 70 -7.27 0.27 -11.58
CA GLY A 70 -6.55 -0.65 -10.68
C GLY A 70 -7.48 -1.31 -9.67
N LEU A 71 -8.39 -0.55 -9.03
CA LEU A 71 -9.38 -1.08 -8.08
C LEU A 71 -10.35 -2.08 -8.74
N VAL A 72 -10.75 -1.82 -9.99
CA VAL A 72 -11.64 -2.72 -10.75
C VAL A 72 -10.90 -4.00 -11.14
N VAL A 73 -9.67 -3.90 -11.65
CA VAL A 73 -8.89 -5.05 -12.10
C VAL A 73 -8.38 -5.87 -10.91
N LEU A 74 -8.16 -5.25 -9.74
CA LEU A 74 -7.73 -5.95 -8.52
C LEU A 74 -8.73 -7.03 -8.10
N ARG A 75 -10.01 -6.82 -8.40
CA ARG A 75 -11.06 -7.82 -8.17
C ARG A 75 -10.96 -9.06 -9.04
N ARG A 76 -10.18 -9.01 -10.13
CA ARG A 76 -9.90 -10.15 -11.02
C ARG A 76 -8.70 -10.99 -10.56
N GLY A 77 -8.12 -10.73 -9.39
CA GLY A 77 -7.06 -11.56 -8.79
C GLY A 77 -5.63 -11.32 -9.29
N HIS A 78 -5.42 -10.38 -10.20
CA HIS A 78 -4.13 -10.13 -10.84
C HIS A 78 -3.25 -9.14 -10.04
N VAL A 79 -2.82 -9.51 -8.84
CA VAL A 79 -2.16 -8.58 -7.89
C VAL A 79 -0.81 -8.03 -8.42
N ARG A 80 0.12 -8.90 -8.83
CA ARG A 80 1.47 -8.51 -9.28
C ARG A 80 1.49 -7.56 -10.49
N PRO A 81 0.80 -7.83 -11.61
CA PRO A 81 0.84 -6.93 -12.76
C PRO A 81 0.21 -5.57 -12.44
N ILE A 82 -0.84 -5.52 -11.61
CA ILE A 82 -1.44 -4.25 -11.19
C ILE A 82 -0.46 -3.45 -10.33
N SER A 83 0.24 -4.09 -9.40
CA SER A 83 1.28 -3.44 -8.61
C SER A 83 2.36 -2.82 -9.48
N LEU A 84 2.84 -3.55 -10.50
CA LEU A 84 3.85 -3.06 -11.43
C LEU A 84 3.33 -1.86 -12.23
N THR A 85 2.14 -1.97 -12.83
CA THR A 85 1.53 -0.88 -13.59
C THR A 85 1.31 0.36 -12.73
N LEU A 86 0.78 0.19 -11.51
CA LEU A 86 0.56 1.30 -10.58
C LEU A 86 1.87 2.04 -10.27
N VAL A 87 2.92 1.29 -9.92
CA VAL A 87 4.22 1.86 -9.55
C VAL A 87 4.87 2.59 -10.73
N ILE A 88 4.89 1.99 -11.92
CA ILE A 88 5.46 2.61 -13.12
C ILE A 88 4.69 3.87 -13.50
N CYS A 89 3.36 3.81 -13.53
CA CYS A 89 2.55 4.96 -13.91
C CYS A 89 2.67 6.09 -12.88
N LEU A 90 2.68 5.81 -11.57
CA LEU A 90 2.92 6.84 -10.55
C LEU A 90 4.29 7.48 -10.72
N TRP A 91 5.33 6.69 -10.97
CA TRP A 91 6.69 7.19 -11.23
C TRP A 91 6.72 8.14 -12.43
N VAL A 92 6.09 7.75 -13.55
CA VAL A 92 6.01 8.58 -14.77
C VAL A 92 5.20 9.86 -14.53
N ILE A 93 4.07 9.77 -13.82
CA ILE A 93 3.23 10.93 -13.52
C ILE A 93 4.00 11.95 -12.69
N ILE A 94 4.75 11.50 -11.66
CA ILE A 94 5.59 12.39 -10.85
C ILE A 94 6.67 13.04 -11.71
N THR A 95 7.32 12.26 -12.56
CA THR A 95 8.35 12.75 -13.48
C THR A 95 7.82 13.87 -14.38
N LEU A 96 6.65 13.64 -15.00
CA LEU A 96 6.02 14.59 -15.91
C LEU A 96 5.44 15.81 -15.17
N ALA A 97 5.03 15.64 -13.91
CA ALA A 97 4.57 16.72 -13.07
C ALA A 97 5.72 17.61 -12.61
N SER A 98 6.89 17.04 -12.27
CA SER A 98 8.01 17.80 -11.73
C SER A 98 8.89 18.45 -12.81
N ALA A 99 8.97 17.88 -14.01
CA ALA A 99 9.83 18.41 -15.07
C ALA A 99 9.54 19.87 -15.48
N PRO A 100 8.27 20.34 -15.60
CA PRO A 100 7.98 21.71 -16.02
C PRO A 100 8.20 22.77 -14.92
N ASP A 101 8.11 22.39 -13.65
CA ASP A 101 7.99 23.32 -12.50
C ASP A 101 9.28 23.37 -11.67
N ALA A 102 10.41 23.63 -12.35
CA ALA A 102 11.76 23.68 -11.77
C ALA A 102 12.30 22.35 -11.20
N GLY A 103 11.80 21.22 -11.70
CA GLY A 103 12.41 19.90 -11.46
C GLY A 103 12.37 19.47 -10.01
N VAL A 104 13.51 19.55 -9.32
CA VAL A 104 13.70 19.05 -7.94
C VAL A 104 13.03 19.95 -6.90
N ARG A 105 12.73 21.21 -7.26
CA ARG A 105 12.08 22.18 -6.38
C ARG A 105 10.57 22.02 -6.36
N ASP A 106 10.00 21.27 -7.30
CA ASP A 106 8.57 21.03 -7.38
C ASP A 106 8.09 20.16 -6.20
N PRO A 107 6.98 20.51 -5.53
CA PRO A 107 6.43 19.72 -4.43
C PRO A 107 6.16 18.25 -4.79
N ALA A 108 5.80 17.95 -6.05
CA ALA A 108 5.53 16.60 -6.53
C ALA A 108 6.78 15.71 -6.52
N PHE A 109 7.99 16.28 -6.57
CA PHE A 109 9.25 15.53 -6.51
C PHE A 109 9.34 14.66 -5.24
N ASN A 110 8.79 15.12 -4.12
CA ASN A 110 8.73 14.34 -2.87
C ASN A 110 7.92 13.04 -3.01
N GLY A 111 7.06 12.95 -4.01
CA GLY A 111 6.27 11.76 -4.32
C GLY A 111 7.13 10.55 -4.67
N TYR A 112 8.36 10.72 -5.17
CA TYR A 112 9.25 9.59 -5.47
C TYR A 112 9.52 8.73 -4.24
N ILE A 113 9.64 9.34 -3.05
CA ILE A 113 9.84 8.61 -1.79
C ILE A 113 8.68 7.64 -1.57
N ILE A 114 7.45 8.10 -1.79
CA ILE A 114 6.25 7.28 -1.62
C ILE A 114 6.19 6.18 -2.68
N VAL A 115 6.55 6.47 -3.93
CA VAL A 115 6.58 5.45 -4.99
C VAL A 115 7.63 4.37 -4.70
N ILE A 116 8.80 4.73 -4.17
CA ILE A 116 9.83 3.78 -3.74
C ILE A 116 9.30 2.91 -2.61
N LEU A 117 8.63 3.50 -1.60
CA LEU A 117 8.04 2.76 -0.49
C LEU A 117 6.93 1.81 -0.95
N ILE A 118 6.03 2.27 -1.82
CA ILE A 118 4.95 1.45 -2.39
C ILE A 118 5.54 0.31 -3.23
N GLY A 119 6.50 0.60 -4.10
CA GLY A 119 7.14 -0.39 -4.97
C GLY A 119 7.93 -1.42 -4.19
N SER A 120 8.67 -1.01 -3.16
CA SER A 120 9.40 -1.91 -2.27
C SER A 120 8.48 -2.82 -1.45
N LEU A 121 7.31 -2.31 -1.04
CA LEU A 121 6.32 -3.09 -0.30
C LEU A 121 5.56 -4.10 -1.18
N LEU A 122 5.23 -3.70 -2.42
CA LEU A 122 4.39 -4.50 -3.32
C LEU A 122 5.20 -5.48 -4.20
N LEU A 123 6.37 -5.07 -4.68
CA LEU A 123 7.22 -5.86 -5.59
C LEU A 123 8.48 -6.40 -4.90
N GLY A 124 8.69 -6.03 -3.64
CA GLY A 124 9.84 -6.45 -2.83
C GLY A 124 11.03 -5.49 -2.91
N ILE A 125 12.02 -5.74 -2.06
CA ILE A 125 13.15 -4.83 -1.84
C ILE A 125 13.98 -4.54 -3.10
N ARG A 126 14.13 -5.52 -4.00
CA ARG A 126 14.85 -5.35 -5.26
C ARG A 126 14.22 -4.27 -6.15
N ALA A 127 12.89 -4.27 -6.25
CA ALA A 127 12.16 -3.24 -6.99
C ALA A 127 12.32 -1.86 -6.34
N GLY A 128 12.31 -1.81 -5.00
CA GLY A 128 12.62 -0.60 -4.23
C GLY A 128 13.98 0.00 -4.57
N ILE A 129 15.02 -0.82 -4.62
CA ILE A 129 16.39 -0.39 -4.96
C ILE A 129 16.44 0.15 -6.39
N VAL A 130 15.81 -0.54 -7.35
CA VAL A 130 15.75 -0.07 -8.75
C VAL A 130 15.05 1.29 -8.84
N LEU A 131 13.90 1.45 -8.17
CA LEU A 131 13.17 2.71 -8.14
C LEU A 131 13.97 3.83 -7.46
N PHE A 132 14.69 3.51 -6.39
CA PHE A 132 15.58 4.46 -5.72
C PHE A 132 16.65 4.97 -6.69
N VAL A 133 17.41 4.07 -7.32
CA VAL A 133 18.46 4.43 -8.28
C VAL A 133 17.87 5.24 -9.43
N LEU A 134 16.74 4.81 -9.99
CA LEU A 134 16.09 5.48 -11.10
C LEU A 134 15.59 6.89 -10.72
N SER A 135 15.00 7.04 -9.54
CA SER A 135 14.49 8.34 -9.06
C SER A 135 15.63 9.30 -8.73
N THR A 136 16.73 8.80 -8.14
CA THR A 136 17.95 9.59 -7.90
C THR A 136 18.59 10.03 -9.22
N ALA A 137 18.70 9.12 -10.19
CA ALA A 137 19.20 9.44 -11.53
C ALA A 137 18.33 10.49 -12.22
N MET A 138 17.00 10.41 -12.07
CA MET A 138 16.08 11.38 -12.65
C MET A 138 16.19 12.75 -11.99
N GLY A 139 16.32 12.81 -10.67
CA GLY A 139 16.61 14.06 -9.96
C GLY A 139 17.93 14.69 -10.39
N ALA A 140 18.99 13.88 -10.57
CA ALA A 140 20.27 14.36 -11.10
C ALA A 140 20.14 14.87 -12.54
N ALA A 141 19.40 14.18 -13.40
CA ALA A 141 19.13 14.61 -14.77
C ALA A 141 18.37 15.95 -14.80
N MET A 142 17.35 16.12 -13.95
CA MET A 142 16.62 17.38 -13.82
C MET A 142 17.53 18.51 -13.35
N LEU A 143 18.39 18.27 -12.35
CA LEU A 143 19.35 19.26 -11.88
C LEU A 143 20.35 19.67 -12.97
N LEU A 144 20.87 18.72 -13.74
CA LEU A 144 21.77 19.02 -14.85
C LEU A 144 21.08 19.86 -15.92
N LEU A 145 19.84 19.52 -16.29
CA LEU A 145 19.04 20.29 -17.24
C LEU A 145 18.72 21.70 -16.72
N GLU A 146 18.52 21.86 -15.41
CA GLU A 146 18.35 23.16 -14.75
C GLU A 146 19.62 24.02 -14.89
N THR A 147 20.80 23.46 -14.57
CA THR A 147 22.08 24.20 -14.65
C THR A 147 22.46 24.61 -16.08
N GLN A 148 21.96 23.88 -17.08
CA GLN A 148 22.17 24.18 -18.50
C GLN A 148 21.14 25.18 -19.06
N GLY A 149 20.16 25.62 -18.26
CA GLY A 149 19.08 26.51 -18.70
C GLY A 149 18.13 25.86 -19.72
N LEU A 150 18.13 24.52 -19.80
CA LEU A 150 17.25 23.76 -20.70
C LEU A 150 15.87 23.53 -20.11
N LEU A 151 15.73 23.61 -18.79
CA LEU A 151 14.43 23.62 -18.13
C LEU A 151 13.82 25.03 -18.21
N PRO A 152 12.52 25.16 -18.54
CA PRO A 152 11.81 26.41 -18.34
C PRO A 152 12.01 26.85 -16.89
N GLY A 153 12.30 28.14 -16.66
CA GLY A 153 12.24 28.69 -15.30
C GLY A 153 10.89 28.36 -14.66
N SER A 154 10.82 28.26 -13.32
CA SER A 154 9.61 27.86 -12.59
C SER A 154 8.36 28.49 -13.20
N VAL A 155 7.54 27.68 -13.88
CA VAL A 155 6.29 28.16 -14.49
C VAL A 155 5.31 28.57 -13.39
N HIS A 156 5.40 27.93 -12.23
CA HIS A 156 4.66 28.25 -11.03
C HIS A 156 5.60 28.69 -9.89
N ASP A 157 5.38 29.90 -9.41
CA ASP A 157 5.95 30.36 -8.14
C ASP A 157 5.02 29.93 -7.00
N TYR A 158 5.27 28.73 -6.46
CA TYR A 158 4.47 28.21 -5.35
C TYR A 158 4.70 29.03 -4.07
N SER A 159 3.64 29.60 -3.52
CA SER A 159 3.68 30.20 -2.19
C SER A 159 3.80 29.13 -1.08
N SER A 160 4.29 29.51 0.10
CA SER A 160 4.47 28.55 1.20
C SER A 160 3.18 27.83 1.62
N ARG A 161 2.04 28.53 1.52
CA ARG A 161 0.71 27.96 1.79
C ARG A 161 0.39 26.84 0.80
N GLU A 162 0.75 27.06 -0.44
CA GLU A 162 0.44 26.20 -1.56
C GLU A 162 1.23 24.90 -1.51
N ILE A 163 2.52 25.00 -1.20
CA ILE A 163 3.41 23.86 -0.95
C ILE A 163 2.87 23.02 0.22
N TRP A 164 2.43 23.67 1.31
CA TRP A 164 1.91 22.97 2.49
C TRP A 164 0.63 22.18 2.19
N ILE A 165 -0.28 22.77 1.39
CA ILE A 165 -1.52 22.10 0.96
C ILE A 165 -1.20 20.87 0.09
N ILE A 166 -0.28 20.99 -0.87
CA ILE A 166 0.12 19.87 -1.73
C ILE A 166 0.80 18.77 -0.91
N GLN A 167 1.73 19.12 -0.01
CA GLN A 167 2.42 18.12 0.81
C GLN A 167 1.48 17.40 1.79
N SER A 168 0.37 18.03 2.17
CA SER A 168 -0.65 17.36 3.01
C SER A 168 -1.27 16.14 2.31
N ILE A 169 -1.21 16.06 0.97
CA ILE A 169 -1.62 14.87 0.22
C ILE A 169 -0.88 13.62 0.70
N TYR A 170 0.40 13.77 1.04
CA TYR A 170 1.25 12.66 1.47
C TYR A 170 0.81 12.07 2.81
N PHE A 171 0.11 12.84 3.66
CA PHE A 171 -0.47 12.31 4.89
C PHE A 171 -1.62 11.33 4.66
N PHE A 172 -2.30 11.40 3.52
CA PHE A 172 -3.32 10.39 3.16
C PHE A 172 -2.72 9.01 2.83
N CYS A 173 -1.38 8.90 2.74
CA CYS A 173 -0.69 7.60 2.64
C CYS A 173 -0.59 6.88 4.00
N TRP A 174 -0.82 7.57 5.13
CA TRP A 174 -0.75 7.01 6.49
C TRP A 174 -1.67 5.80 6.78
N PRO A 175 -2.93 5.74 6.30
CA PRO A 175 -3.82 4.61 6.58
C PRO A 175 -3.27 3.26 6.09
N ALA A 176 -2.50 3.25 5.00
CA ALA A 176 -1.83 2.05 4.51
C ALA A 176 -0.80 1.51 5.51
N ALA A 177 -0.07 2.40 6.20
CA ALA A 177 0.91 2.02 7.23
C ALA A 177 0.23 1.42 8.48
N LEU A 178 -0.94 1.93 8.88
CA LEU A 178 -1.69 1.39 10.03
C LEU A 178 -2.25 -0.01 9.76
N SER A 179 -2.59 -0.32 8.50
CA SER A 179 -3.11 -1.65 8.13
C SER A 179 -2.11 -2.78 8.35
N GLN A 180 -0.80 -2.49 8.35
CA GLN A 180 0.25 -3.47 8.64
C GLN A 180 0.30 -3.91 10.11
N ARG A 181 -0.33 -3.15 11.02
CA ARG A 181 -0.29 -3.40 12.47
C ARG A 181 -1.40 -4.32 12.99
N ARG A 182 -2.13 -5.05 12.15
CA ARG A 182 -3.04 -6.09 12.67
C ARG A 182 -2.19 -7.27 13.19
N PRO A 183 -2.12 -7.50 14.52
CA PRO A 183 -1.28 -8.55 15.07
C PRO A 183 -1.87 -9.90 14.68
N GLN A 184 -1.10 -10.75 13.99
CA GLN A 184 -1.47 -12.15 13.69
C GLN A 184 -1.27 -13.10 14.89
N HIS A 185 -1.03 -12.58 16.10
CA HIS A 185 -0.94 -13.41 17.29
C HIS A 185 -2.34 -13.63 17.87
N SER A 186 -2.98 -14.77 17.58
CA SER A 186 -3.91 -15.46 18.51
C SER A 186 -4.38 -16.86 18.07
N GLY A 187 -3.81 -17.50 17.04
CA GLY A 187 -4.22 -18.87 16.65
C GLY A 187 -3.44 -19.99 17.36
N GLY A 188 -2.13 -19.85 17.52
CA GLY A 188 -1.25 -20.96 17.93
C GLY A 188 -0.97 -21.10 19.43
N ALA A 189 -1.25 -20.06 20.23
CA ALA A 189 -0.97 -20.08 21.67
C ALA A 189 -2.08 -20.79 22.46
N ALA A 190 -3.34 -20.68 22.03
CA ALA A 190 -4.47 -21.34 22.69
C ALA A 190 -4.45 -22.87 22.46
N THR A 191 -4.07 -23.32 21.27
CA THR A 191 -3.94 -24.76 20.95
C THR A 191 -2.76 -25.40 21.67
N ARG A 192 -1.60 -24.74 21.75
CA ARG A 192 -0.44 -25.27 22.50
C ARG A 192 -0.65 -25.30 24.01
N SER A 193 -1.41 -24.37 24.58
CA SER A 193 -1.77 -24.42 25.99
C SER A 193 -2.80 -25.52 26.28
N ALA A 194 -3.75 -25.78 25.38
CA ALA A 194 -4.71 -26.88 25.51
C ALA A 194 -4.06 -28.27 25.33
N GLU A 195 -3.06 -28.37 24.44
CA GLU A 195 -2.32 -29.61 24.21
C GLU A 195 -1.36 -29.93 25.35
N ARG A 196 -0.73 -28.90 25.97
CA ARG A 196 0.09 -29.10 27.18
C ARG A 196 -0.72 -29.44 28.43
N SER A 197 -1.92 -28.87 28.59
CA SER A 197 -2.79 -29.21 29.74
C SER A 197 -3.48 -30.58 29.60
N GLY A 198 -3.68 -31.07 28.37
CA GLY A 198 -4.20 -32.42 28.11
C GLY A 198 -3.18 -33.55 28.26
N VAL A 199 -1.88 -33.25 28.17
CA VAL A 199 -0.81 -34.26 28.31
C VAL A 199 -0.42 -34.48 29.78
N ASP A 200 -0.59 -33.49 30.65
CA ASP A 200 -0.18 -33.53 32.06
C ASP A 200 -1.22 -34.16 33.01
N SER A 201 -2.41 -34.53 32.50
CA SER A 201 -3.49 -35.13 33.29
C SER A 201 -3.51 -36.67 33.28
N ARG A 202 -2.49 -37.33 32.69
CA ARG A 202 -2.27 -38.78 32.88
C ARG A 202 -1.57 -39.02 34.22
N GLN A 203 -2.38 -39.12 35.26
CA GLN A 203 -2.03 -39.46 36.65
C GLN A 203 -0.88 -40.49 36.79
N PRO A 204 0.24 -40.14 37.44
CA PRO A 204 1.15 -41.10 38.01
C PRO A 204 0.67 -41.44 39.43
N GLY A 205 -0.12 -42.52 39.61
CA GLY A 205 -0.43 -42.94 40.99
C GLY A 205 -1.57 -43.89 41.26
N LEU A 206 -2.29 -44.45 40.27
CA LEU A 206 -3.31 -45.45 40.58
C LEU A 206 -2.69 -46.87 40.67
N PRO A 207 -2.81 -47.56 41.82
CA PRO A 207 -2.38 -48.95 41.96
C PRO A 207 -3.16 -49.83 40.98
N ARG A 208 -2.46 -50.72 40.28
CA ARG A 208 -3.09 -51.73 39.40
C ARG A 208 -4.11 -52.55 40.21
N PRO A 209 -5.32 -52.80 39.70
CA PRO A 209 -6.25 -53.70 40.34
C PRO A 209 -5.65 -55.11 40.38
N GLN A 210 -5.50 -55.66 41.58
CA GLN A 210 -5.09 -57.05 41.79
C GLN A 210 -6.15 -57.97 41.15
N ARG A 211 -5.72 -58.78 40.20
CA ARG A 211 -6.51 -59.89 39.66
C ARG A 211 -6.80 -60.86 40.82
N LEU A 212 -8.06 -60.94 41.24
CA LEU A 212 -8.53 -62.02 42.08
C LEU A 212 -8.29 -63.35 41.33
N LYS A 213 -7.49 -64.23 41.93
CA LYS A 213 -7.35 -65.62 41.50
C LYS A 213 -8.64 -66.35 41.91
N PRO A 214 -9.24 -67.18 41.05
CA PRO A 214 -10.40 -67.98 41.46
C PRO A 214 -9.93 -69.05 42.45
N ASP A 215 -10.71 -69.19 43.53
CA ASP A 215 -10.52 -70.16 44.60
C ASP A 215 -10.85 -71.57 44.10
N PRO A 216 -10.03 -72.62 44.35
CA PRO A 216 -10.25 -73.94 43.77
C PRO A 216 -11.36 -74.76 44.45
N ASP A 217 -11.87 -74.34 45.62
CA ASP A 217 -12.70 -75.20 46.47
C ASP A 217 -14.12 -74.64 46.71
N SER A 218 -14.93 -74.59 45.65
CA SER A 218 -16.39 -74.51 45.80
C SER A 218 -17.06 -75.58 44.94
N GLY A 219 -17.04 -76.80 45.48
CA GLY A 219 -18.03 -77.85 45.18
C GLY A 219 -19.25 -77.70 46.08
#